data_AF-A0A674C788-F1
#
_entry.id   AF-A0A674C788-F1
#
_cell.length_a   1.000
_cell.length_b   1.000
_cell.length_c   1.000
_cell.angle_alpha   90.00
_cell.angle_beta   90.00
_cell.angle_gamma   90.00
#
_symmetry.space_group_name_H-M   'P 1'
#
loop_
_entity.id
_entity.type
_entity.pdbx_description
1 polymer ?
#
loop_
_entity_poly.entity_id
_entity_poly.type
_entity_poly.pdbx_seq_one_letter_code
_entity_poly.pdbx_strand_id
1 'polypeptide(L)'
;MLCHITRPDSVVMEVDVDQKANGEDCLHKVCRKLGIIEVDYFGLQFCGSKGESLWLNLRNRISQQMDNLAPCRLKLRVKFFVEPHLTLQEQTRHMFFLHIKEELDSGSLHMEAEQAKELCALLAQAEFGDYNQNTAKYCSSQIFRQEKCNSSVPSCRVRLQHPGEAP
;
A
#
# COMPACT_ATOMS: atom_id res chain seq x y z
N MET A 1 -1.28 -25.56 4.89
CA MET A 1 -2.23 -24.88 3.97
C MET A 1 -1.49 -23.73 3.34
N LEU A 2 -1.40 -23.70 2.01
CA LEU A 2 -0.65 -22.68 1.29
C LEU A 2 -1.51 -21.42 1.06
N CYS A 3 -1.03 -20.27 1.51
CA CYS A 3 -1.63 -18.96 1.27
C CYS A 3 -0.73 -18.13 0.35
N HIS A 4 -1.32 -17.53 -0.69
CA HIS A 4 -0.68 -16.53 -1.55
C HIS A 4 -1.01 -15.15 -1.02
N ILE A 5 -0.01 -14.44 -0.52
CA ILE A 5 -0.15 -13.11 0.07
C ILE A 5 0.39 -12.08 -0.92
N THR A 6 -0.48 -11.24 -1.45
CA THR A 6 -0.08 -10.08 -2.26
C THR A 6 0.29 -8.93 -1.34
N ARG A 7 1.54 -8.48 -1.44
CA ARG A 7 2.06 -7.30 -0.76
C ARG A 7 1.59 -6.00 -1.45
N PRO A 8 1.70 -4.83 -0.81
CA PRO A 8 1.37 -3.55 -1.43
C PRO A 8 2.21 -3.18 -2.66
N ASP A 9 3.43 -3.72 -2.81
CA ASP A 9 4.25 -3.58 -4.02
C ASP A 9 3.88 -4.57 -5.15
N SER A 10 2.68 -5.18 -5.07
CA SER A 10 2.18 -6.20 -6.00
C SER A 10 2.96 -7.51 -6.04
N VAL A 11 4.01 -7.67 -5.23
CA VAL A 11 4.76 -8.92 -5.12
C VAL A 11 3.93 -9.96 -4.36
N VAL A 12 3.82 -11.17 -4.91
CA VAL A 12 3.15 -12.29 -4.26
C VAL A 12 4.16 -13.13 -3.50
N MET A 13 3.87 -13.42 -2.23
CA MET A 13 4.64 -14.35 -1.41
C MET A 13 3.80 -15.55 -1.01
N GLU A 14 4.47 -16.68 -0.85
CA GLU A 14 3.86 -17.92 -0.38
C GLU A 14 4.10 -18.10 1.12
N VAL A 15 3.04 -18.40 1.85
CA VAL A 15 3.08 -18.64 3.29
C VAL A 15 2.35 -19.93 3.60
N ASP A 16 3.07 -20.90 4.16
CA ASP A 16 2.48 -22.13 4.67
C ASP A 16 2.04 -21.96 6.13
N VAL A 17 0.76 -22.16 6.37
CA VAL A 17 0.10 -22.07 7.68
C VAL A 17 -0.53 -23.41 8.05
N ASP A 18 -0.69 -23.68 9.34
CA ASP A 18 -1.41 -24.88 9.78
C ASP A 18 -2.85 -24.87 9.22
N GLN A 19 -3.41 -26.04 8.91
CA GLN A 19 -4.79 -26.16 8.44
C GLN A 19 -5.81 -25.61 9.45
N LYS A 20 -5.46 -25.59 10.74
CA LYS A 20 -6.27 -25.06 11.85
C LYS A 20 -5.88 -23.63 12.25
N ALA A 21 -4.94 -23.00 11.56
CA ALA A 21 -4.47 -21.65 11.86
C ALA A 21 -5.60 -20.62 11.79
N ASN A 22 -5.55 -19.65 12.71
CA ASN A 22 -6.41 -18.47 12.65
C ASN A 22 -5.77 -17.39 11.76
N GLY A 23 -6.51 -16.30 11.51
CA GLY A 23 -5.99 -15.21 10.68
C GLY A 23 -4.79 -14.50 11.32
N GLU A 24 -4.73 -14.43 12.65
CA GLU A 24 -3.61 -13.84 13.40
C GLU A 24 -2.30 -14.60 13.17
N ASP A 25 -2.31 -15.93 13.24
CA ASP A 25 -1.17 -16.79 12.98
C ASP A 25 -0.57 -16.54 11.59
N CYS A 26 -1.44 -16.37 10.58
CA CYS A 26 -1.04 -16.06 9.22
C CYS A 26 -0.44 -14.66 9.12
N LEU A 27 -1.10 -13.65 9.69
CA LEU A 27 -0.60 -12.28 9.70
C LEU A 27 0.77 -12.19 10.39
N HIS A 28 0.93 -12.82 11.55
CA HIS A 28 2.21 -12.86 12.27
C HIS A 28 3.32 -13.52 11.44
N LYS A 29 3.02 -14.62 10.74
CA LYS A 29 4.00 -15.25 9.83
C LYS A 29 4.37 -14.33 8.65
N VAL A 30 3.40 -13.64 8.05
CA VAL A 30 3.64 -12.65 6.98
C VAL A 30 4.54 -11.53 7.48
N CYS A 31 4.18 -10.90 8.59
CA CYS A 31 4.93 -9.80 9.18
C CYS A 31 6.34 -10.23 9.57
N ARG A 32 6.50 -11.42 10.17
CA ARG A 32 7.83 -11.98 10.48
C ARG A 32 8.70 -12.15 9.22
N LYS A 33 8.14 -12.68 8.11
CA LYS A 33 8.88 -12.81 6.84
C LYS A 33 9.28 -11.45 6.24
N LEU A 34 8.48 -10.42 6.46
CA LEU A 34 8.74 -9.05 6.01
C LEU A 34 9.59 -8.24 6.99
N GLY A 35 9.93 -8.79 8.15
CA GLY A 35 10.63 -8.07 9.21
C GLY A 35 9.79 -6.98 9.89
N ILE A 36 8.47 -7.05 9.84
CA ILE A 36 7.55 -6.10 10.49
C ILE A 36 7.34 -6.51 11.94
N ILE A 37 7.54 -5.57 12.87
CA ILE A 37 7.34 -5.72 14.32
C ILE A 37 6.01 -5.09 14.74
N GLU A 38 5.66 -3.93 14.17
CA GLU A 38 4.43 -3.19 14.48
C GLU A 38 3.22 -3.79 13.73
N VAL A 39 2.87 -5.02 14.07
CA VAL A 39 1.87 -5.82 13.34
C VAL A 39 0.45 -5.25 13.46
N ASP A 40 0.15 -4.55 14.55
CA ASP A 40 -1.18 -4.05 14.90
C ASP A 40 -1.77 -3.09 13.85
N TYR A 41 -0.94 -2.47 13.02
CA TYR A 41 -1.38 -1.58 11.95
C TYR A 41 -1.87 -2.31 10.70
N PHE A 42 -1.56 -3.59 10.57
CA PHE A 42 -1.82 -4.36 9.36
C PHE A 42 -3.00 -5.32 9.52
N GLY A 43 -3.53 -5.73 8.37
CA GLY A 43 -4.49 -6.80 8.28
C GLY A 43 -4.39 -7.53 6.95
N LEU A 44 -5.16 -8.61 6.85
CA LEU A 44 -5.28 -9.40 5.63
C LEU A 44 -6.66 -9.17 5.03
N GLN A 45 -6.71 -8.89 3.73
CA GLN A 45 -7.94 -8.83 2.95
C GLN A 45 -8.05 -10.03 2.01
N PHE A 46 -9.26 -10.44 1.68
CA PHE A 46 -9.55 -11.40 0.63
C PHE A 46 -10.71 -10.92 -0.24
N CYS A 47 -10.84 -11.52 -1.42
CA CYS A 47 -11.97 -11.26 -2.30
C CYS A 47 -13.12 -12.20 -1.92
N GLY A 48 -14.26 -11.63 -1.55
CA GLY A 48 -15.50 -12.36 -1.28
C GLY A 48 -16.14 -12.92 -2.55
N SER A 49 -17.19 -13.71 -2.37
CA SER A 49 -17.88 -14.42 -3.47
C SER A 49 -18.55 -13.48 -4.49
N LYS A 50 -18.80 -12.21 -4.14
CA LYS A 50 -19.38 -11.20 -5.02
C LYS A 50 -18.33 -10.21 -5.56
N GLY A 51 -17.04 -10.47 -5.33
CA GLY A 51 -15.95 -9.59 -5.74
C GLY A 51 -15.64 -8.47 -4.75
N GLU A 52 -16.26 -8.47 -3.59
CA GLU A 52 -16.04 -7.46 -2.54
C GLU A 52 -14.73 -7.71 -1.79
N SER A 53 -14.03 -6.64 -1.40
CA SER A 53 -12.84 -6.76 -0.55
C SER A 53 -13.26 -6.90 0.92
N LEU A 54 -12.97 -8.04 1.53
CA LEU A 54 -13.32 -8.36 2.92
C LEU A 54 -12.07 -8.46 3.78
N TRP A 55 -12.14 -7.94 5.00
CA TRP A 55 -11.10 -8.16 6.01
C TRP A 55 -11.23 -9.55 6.62
N LEU A 56 -10.11 -10.25 6.70
CA LEU A 56 -10.00 -11.50 7.43
C LEU A 56 -10.13 -11.22 8.94
N ASN A 57 -11.02 -11.95 9.60
CA ASN A 57 -11.10 -11.94 11.04
C ASN A 57 -9.92 -12.75 11.61
N LEU A 58 -9.03 -12.06 12.31
CA LEU A 58 -7.79 -12.63 12.85
C LEU A 58 -8.05 -13.70 13.93
N ARG A 59 -9.18 -13.62 14.64
CA ARG A 59 -9.53 -14.57 15.71
C ARG A 59 -10.12 -15.89 15.19
N ASN A 60 -10.70 -15.86 13.99
CA ASN A 60 -11.37 -17.02 13.40
C ASN A 60 -10.40 -17.83 12.53
N ARG A 61 -10.69 -19.12 12.34
CA ARG A 61 -9.93 -19.97 11.42
C ARG A 61 -10.06 -19.45 9.99
N ILE A 62 -8.96 -19.50 9.25
CA ILE A 62 -8.93 -19.03 7.86
C ILE A 62 -9.86 -19.88 7.00
N SER A 63 -9.83 -21.20 7.20
CA SER A 63 -10.63 -22.18 6.45
C SER A 63 -12.15 -22.03 6.65
N GLN A 64 -12.59 -21.35 7.70
CA GLN A 64 -14.01 -21.12 7.97
C GLN A 64 -14.54 -19.82 7.36
N GLN A 65 -13.64 -18.93 6.93
CA GLN A 65 -13.99 -17.60 6.40
C GLN A 65 -13.90 -17.55 4.88
N MET A 66 -13.08 -18.42 4.29
CA MET A 66 -12.90 -18.53 2.87
C MET A 66 -13.58 -19.81 2.42
N ASP A 67 -14.73 -19.71 1.77
CA ASP A 67 -15.58 -20.83 1.32
C ASP A 67 -14.90 -21.72 0.27
N ASN A 68 -13.87 -22.47 0.67
CA ASN A 68 -13.09 -23.37 -0.18
C ASN A 68 -12.50 -22.74 -1.47
N LEU A 69 -12.30 -21.42 -1.48
CA LEU A 69 -11.59 -20.72 -2.55
C LEU A 69 -10.10 -21.07 -2.49
N ALA A 70 -9.75 -22.23 -3.02
CA ALA A 70 -8.39 -22.60 -3.32
C ALA A 70 -8.01 -22.03 -4.71
N PRO A 71 -6.88 -21.33 -4.85
CA PRO A 71 -5.86 -21.06 -3.83
C PRO A 71 -6.30 -19.96 -2.84
N CYS A 72 -5.88 -20.09 -1.57
CA CYS A 72 -6.11 -19.08 -0.54
C CYS A 72 -5.34 -17.80 -0.87
N ARG A 73 -6.02 -16.82 -1.45
CA ARG A 73 -5.43 -15.54 -1.88
C ARG A 73 -5.80 -14.45 -0.89
N LEU A 74 -4.77 -13.89 -0.26
CA LEU A 74 -4.89 -12.81 0.71
C LEU A 74 -4.06 -11.62 0.24
N LYS A 75 -4.40 -10.43 0.71
CA LYS A 75 -3.69 -9.19 0.46
C LYS A 75 -3.28 -8.60 1.80
N LEU A 76 -1.99 -8.32 1.96
CA LEU A 76 -1.50 -7.56 3.13
C LEU A 76 -1.82 -6.08 2.90
N ARG A 77 -2.49 -5.46 3.88
CA ARG A 77 -2.94 -4.07 3.81
C ARG A 77 -2.77 -3.37 5.14
N VAL A 78 -2.56 -2.06 5.10
CA VAL A 78 -2.68 -1.19 6.28
C VAL A 78 -4.16 -1.12 6.65
N LYS A 79 -4.48 -1.40 7.89
CA LYS A 79 -5.84 -1.38 8.44
C LYS A 79 -6.09 -0.14 9.29
N PHE A 80 -5.05 0.31 10.00
CA PHE A 80 -5.11 1.48 10.86
C PHE A 80 -3.97 2.43 10.50
N PHE A 81 -4.33 3.58 9.93
CA PHE A 81 -3.39 4.66 9.70
C PHE A 81 -3.17 5.43 11.00
N VAL A 82 -1.92 5.80 11.26
CA VAL A 82 -1.47 6.51 12.44
C VAL A 82 -0.53 7.64 12.04
N GLU A 83 -0.32 8.61 12.92
CA GLU A 83 0.60 9.72 12.68
C GLU A 83 2.04 9.19 12.50
N PRO A 84 2.84 9.76 11.57
CA PRO A 84 4.16 9.23 11.23
C PRO A 84 5.12 9.06 12.41
N HIS A 85 5.01 9.91 13.44
CA HIS A 85 5.86 9.82 14.63
C HIS A 85 5.51 8.65 15.56
N LEU A 86 4.32 8.04 15.41
CA LEU A 86 3.93 6.84 16.15
C LEU A 86 4.50 5.58 15.51
N THR A 87 4.79 5.62 14.21
CA THR A 87 5.41 4.51 13.47
C THR A 87 6.92 4.55 13.66
N LEU A 88 7.43 3.70 14.56
CA LEU A 88 8.83 3.70 14.95
C LEU A 88 9.71 2.95 13.96
N GLN A 89 9.18 1.90 13.34
CA GLN A 89 9.95 1.04 12.46
C GLN A 89 9.98 1.54 11.01
N GLU A 90 11.16 1.62 10.41
CA GLU A 90 11.34 2.01 9.01
C GLU A 90 10.60 1.09 8.03
N GLN A 91 10.65 -0.22 8.27
CA GLN A 91 9.92 -1.19 7.45
C GLN A 91 8.41 -0.94 7.46
N THR A 92 7.83 -0.60 8.62
CA THR A 92 6.40 -0.25 8.73
C THR A 92 6.10 1.01 7.93
N ARG A 93 6.92 2.07 8.06
CA ARG A 93 6.78 3.30 7.27
C ARG A 93 6.85 3.03 5.77
N HIS A 94 7.77 2.17 5.34
CA HIS A 94 7.87 1.78 3.93
C HIS A 94 6.61 1.04 3.44
N MET A 95 6.04 0.15 4.25
CA MET A 95 4.80 -0.56 3.91
C MET A 95 3.59 0.38 3.84
N PHE A 96 3.54 1.43 4.67
CA PHE A 96 2.54 2.49 4.58
C PHE A 96 2.68 3.27 3.27
N PHE A 97 3.90 3.67 2.92
CA PHE A 97 4.21 4.33 1.65
C PHE A 97 3.74 3.50 0.46
N LEU A 98 4.06 2.21 0.42
CA LEU A 98 3.66 1.33 -0.68
C LEU A 98 2.13 1.17 -0.77
N HIS A 99 1.45 1.14 0.37
CA HIS A 99 -0.02 1.08 0.39
C HIS A 99 -0.63 2.36 -0.22
N ILE A 100 -0.16 3.54 0.20
CA ILE A 100 -0.65 4.81 -0.35
C ILE A 100 -0.38 4.89 -1.85
N LYS A 101 0.80 4.45 -2.31
CA LYS A 101 1.14 4.38 -3.73
C LYS A 101 0.16 3.49 -4.50
N GLU A 102 -0.16 2.31 -3.97
CA GLU A 102 -1.15 1.42 -4.59
C GLU A 102 -2.55 2.04 -4.64
N GLU A 103 -2.99 2.71 -3.56
CA GLU A 103 -4.31 3.36 -3.53
C GLU A 103 -4.41 4.55 -4.50
N LEU A 104 -3.31 5.29 -4.70
CA LEU A 104 -3.22 6.31 -5.73
C LEU A 104 -3.26 5.71 -7.14
N ASP A 105 -2.47 4.68 -7.40
CA ASP A 105 -2.40 4.02 -8.71
C ASP A 105 -3.73 3.36 -9.10
N SER A 106 -4.48 2.86 -8.12
CA SER A 106 -5.82 2.28 -8.31
C SER A 106 -6.94 3.32 -8.36
N GLY A 107 -6.67 4.58 -7.99
CA GLY A 107 -7.67 5.65 -7.88
C GLY A 107 -8.67 5.43 -6.73
N SER A 108 -8.33 4.60 -5.74
CA SER A 108 -9.17 4.33 -4.57
C SER A 108 -9.10 5.45 -3.54
N LEU A 109 -8.07 6.30 -3.60
CA LEU A 109 -7.85 7.39 -2.66
C LEU A 109 -8.58 8.66 -3.12
N HIS A 110 -9.63 9.05 -2.39
CA HIS A 110 -10.36 10.29 -2.66
C HIS A 110 -9.70 11.47 -1.93
N MET A 111 -9.20 12.44 -2.69
CA MET A 111 -8.64 13.68 -2.16
C MET A 111 -8.85 14.84 -3.14
N GLU A 112 -8.66 16.07 -2.66
CA GLU A 112 -8.70 17.23 -3.53
C GLU A 112 -7.50 17.25 -4.50
N ALA A 113 -7.70 17.83 -5.68
CA ALA A 113 -6.67 17.85 -6.73
C ALA A 113 -5.34 18.49 -6.27
N GLU A 114 -5.39 19.48 -5.37
CA GLU A 114 -4.17 20.13 -4.87
C GLU A 114 -3.41 19.22 -3.88
N GLN A 115 -4.13 18.50 -3.02
CA GLN A 115 -3.56 17.50 -2.12
C GLN A 115 -2.94 16.34 -2.90
N ALA A 116 -3.58 15.92 -4.00
CA ALA A 116 -3.03 14.90 -4.89
C ALA A 116 -1.70 15.33 -5.47
N LYS A 117 -1.59 16.56 -5.99
CA LYS A 117 -0.33 17.08 -6.54
C LYS A 117 0.78 17.12 -5.49
N GLU A 118 0.47 17.60 -4.29
CA GLU A 118 1.45 17.65 -3.20
C GLU A 118 1.94 16.25 -2.83
N LEU A 119 1.01 15.31 -2.64
CA LEU A 119 1.36 13.92 -2.34
C LEU A 119 2.19 13.28 -3.46
N CYS A 120 1.84 13.53 -4.73
CA CYS A 120 2.62 13.05 -5.87
C CYS A 120 4.06 13.60 -5.86
N ALA A 121 4.23 14.89 -5.54
CA ALA A 121 5.54 15.51 -5.44
C ALA A 121 6.38 14.91 -4.30
N LEU A 122 5.76 14.64 -3.15
CA LEU A 122 6.43 14.00 -2.01
C LEU A 122 6.82 12.56 -2.32
N LEU A 123 5.96 11.79 -3.00
CA LEU A 123 6.27 10.42 -3.42
C LEU A 123 7.44 10.40 -4.44
N ALA A 124 7.44 11.33 -5.39
CA ALA A 124 8.53 11.49 -6.33
C ALA A 124 9.86 11.80 -5.64
N GLN A 125 9.85 12.73 -4.67
CA GLN A 125 11.03 13.06 -3.88
C GLN A 125 11.52 11.86 -3.06
N ALA A 126 10.61 11.05 -2.50
CA ALA A 126 10.97 9.84 -1.76
C ALA A 126 11.58 8.75 -2.66
N GLU A 127 11.12 8.62 -3.91
CA GLU A 127 11.56 7.57 -4.83
C GLU A 127 12.80 7.95 -5.65
N PHE A 128 12.92 9.22 -6.04
CA PHE A 128 13.97 9.69 -6.96
C PHE A 128 14.94 10.69 -6.35
N GLY A 129 14.69 11.17 -5.13
CA GLY A 129 15.45 12.24 -4.50
C GLY A 129 15.17 13.61 -5.16
N ASP A 130 16.15 14.50 -5.09
CA ASP A 130 16.02 15.86 -5.60
C ASP A 130 15.71 15.90 -7.10
N TYR A 131 14.92 16.90 -7.48
CA TYR A 131 14.51 17.05 -8.87
C TYR A 131 15.68 17.31 -9.81
N ASN A 132 15.66 16.56 -10.90
CA ASN A 132 16.52 16.74 -12.05
C ASN A 132 15.65 16.75 -13.31
N GLN A 133 15.94 17.60 -14.29
CA GLN A 133 15.19 17.67 -15.55
C GLN A 133 15.12 16.31 -16.28
N ASN A 134 16.09 15.43 -16.02
CA ASN A 134 16.12 14.06 -16.54
C ASN A 134 15.16 13.10 -15.81
N THR A 135 14.91 13.28 -14.51
CA THR A 135 13.97 12.48 -13.71
C THR A 135 12.53 13.02 -13.77
N ALA A 136 12.37 14.32 -14.08
CA ALA A 136 11.10 15.02 -14.21
C ALA A 136 10.09 14.40 -15.18
N LYS A 137 10.56 13.67 -16.21
CA LYS A 137 9.69 13.06 -17.24
C LYS A 137 8.92 11.83 -16.74
N TYR A 138 9.31 11.23 -15.62
CA TYR A 138 8.76 9.96 -15.16
C TYR A 138 7.61 10.10 -14.15
N CYS A 139 7.55 11.21 -13.38
CA CYS A 139 6.53 11.38 -12.34
C CYS A 139 5.12 11.69 -12.85
N SER A 140 4.96 12.35 -14.00
CA SER A 140 3.63 12.74 -14.50
C SER A 140 2.88 11.60 -15.18
N SER A 141 3.58 10.68 -15.83
CA SER A 141 2.97 9.65 -16.70
C SER A 141 2.50 8.40 -15.97
N GLN A 142 3.06 8.09 -14.79
CA GLN A 142 2.60 6.97 -13.97
C GLN A 142 1.48 7.36 -13.00
N ILE A 143 1.50 8.58 -12.46
CA ILE A 143 0.60 8.96 -11.36
C ILE A 143 -0.71 9.62 -11.84
N PHE A 144 -0.71 10.35 -12.95
CA PHE A 144 -1.91 10.99 -13.52
C PHE A 144 -2.55 10.18 -14.66
N ARG A 145 -2.57 8.84 -14.55
CA ARG A 145 -3.23 8.01 -15.58
C ARG A 145 -4.75 8.30 -15.69
N GLN A 146 -5.32 9.11 -14.79
CA GLN A 146 -6.73 9.46 -14.75
C GLN A 146 -7.13 10.85 -15.28
N GLU A 147 -6.23 11.72 -15.75
CA GLU A 147 -6.66 12.91 -16.49
C GLU A 147 -6.82 12.62 -18.00
N LYS A 148 -7.81 11.79 -18.32
CA LYS A 148 -8.56 11.92 -19.57
C LYS A 148 -9.99 12.34 -19.26
N CYS A 149 -10.16 13.58 -18.78
CA CYS A 149 -11.41 14.30 -18.97
C CYS A 149 -11.14 15.79 -19.13
N ASN A 150 -11.23 16.24 -20.38
CA ASN A 150 -11.37 17.61 -20.88
C ASN A 150 -11.30 18.77 -19.85
N SER A 151 -10.12 19.33 -19.64
CA SER A 151 -9.87 20.78 -19.73
C SER A 151 -8.38 21.08 -19.53
N SER A 152 -7.81 21.80 -20.50
CA SER A 152 -6.57 22.58 -20.43
C SER A 152 -5.54 22.24 -19.33
N VAL A 153 -4.55 21.45 -19.71
CA VAL A 153 -3.30 21.21 -18.96
C VAL A 153 -2.63 22.54 -18.57
N PRO A 154 -2.41 22.85 -17.28
CA PRO A 154 -1.32 23.71 -16.88
C PRO A 154 -0.09 22.82 -16.71
N SER A 155 0.94 23.10 -17.50
CA SER A 155 2.29 22.57 -17.36
C SER A 155 2.67 22.50 -15.87
N CYS A 156 2.89 21.28 -15.37
CA CYS A 156 3.37 21.02 -14.02
C CYS A 156 4.79 21.59 -13.86
N ARG A 157 4.91 22.90 -13.66
CA ARG A 157 6.06 23.54 -13.03
C ARG A 157 5.83 23.48 -11.53
N VAL A 158 6.07 22.31 -10.94
CA VAL A 158 6.18 22.20 -9.49
C VAL A 158 7.45 22.95 -9.10
N ARG A 159 7.27 24.06 -8.39
CA ARG A 159 8.34 24.94 -7.94
C ARG A 159 9.05 24.28 -6.78
N LEU A 160 10.04 23.43 -7.08
CA LEU A 160 11.01 22.96 -6.10
C LEU A 160 12.00 24.09 -5.81
N GLN A 161 11.62 24.95 -4.88
CA GLN A 161 12.45 25.89 -4.17
C GLN A 161 12.13 25.58 -2.70
N HIS A 162 13.02 25.03 -1.87
CA HIS A 162 14.40 25.40 -1.63
C HIS A 162 15.26 24.23 -1.08
N PRO A 163 16.58 24.25 -1.30
CA PRO A 163 17.52 23.36 -0.63
C PRO A 163 17.82 23.86 0.79
N GLY A 164 17.64 22.99 1.78
CA GLY A 164 18.15 23.16 3.14
C GLY A 164 17.22 23.91 4.09
N GLU A 165 16.60 23.16 5.01
CA GLU A 165 16.57 23.47 6.45
C GLU A 165 15.98 22.26 7.19
N ALA A 166 16.85 21.56 7.92
CA ALA A 166 16.44 20.71 9.04
C ALA A 166 16.23 21.58 10.27
N PRO A 167 15.32 21.19 11.16
CA PRO A 167 15.65 21.09 12.58
C PRO A 167 15.69 19.65 13.07
#